data_AF-A0A2R6WU00-F1
#
_entry.id   AF-A0A2R6WU00-F1
#
_cell.length_a   1.000
_cell.length_b   1.000
_cell.length_c   1.000
_cell.angle_alpha   90.00
_cell.angle_beta   90.00
_cell.angle_gamma   90.00
#
_symmetry.space_group_name_H-M   'P 1'
#
loop_
_entity.id
_entity.type
_entity.pdbx_description
1 polymer ?
#
loop_
_entity_poly.entity_id
_entity_poly.type
_entity_poly.pdbx_seq_one_letter_code
_entity_poly.pdbx_strand_id
1 'polypeptide(L)'
;MWLLRRFAGSCAAATTARGGGGSSPVALSRLGPARAYADDAASADKPKKAPAITDDLRKAWKKVAPLLEMPKVPSDFLEGRPPVPATIPTKLTVNFVLPRKYELEAKQVDMVIVPATSGMMGVLPGHVSTIAQLKPGVLSVHDGADVKKYIVSSGFAFVHPNSVTDILAVEAVLAEELDIEAARKGLADYTTKLNSATTDLAKAEAQIAIEVYGTLVAALT
;
A
#
# COMPACT_ATOMS: atom_id res chain seq x y z
N MET A 1 -23.35 27.46 29.64
CA MET A 1 -24.32 26.96 28.64
C MET A 1 -23.65 25.82 27.89
N TRP A 2 -24.04 24.56 28.18
CA TRP A 2 -23.61 23.26 27.58
C TRP A 2 -22.11 22.94 27.63
N LEU A 3 -21.51 22.11 28.50
CA LEU A 3 -21.82 20.82 29.16
C LEU A 3 -21.94 19.58 28.26
N LEU A 4 -20.83 18.83 28.20
CA LEU A 4 -20.70 17.36 28.31
C LEU A 4 -21.99 16.53 28.09
N ARG A 5 -22.04 15.71 27.03
CA ARG A 5 -22.81 14.45 26.97
C ARG A 5 -22.55 13.69 25.66
N ARG A 6 -21.95 12.49 25.77
CA ARG A 6 -22.49 11.19 25.28
C ARG A 6 -21.38 10.13 25.24
N PHE A 7 -21.10 9.55 26.41
CA PHE A 7 -20.64 8.17 26.53
C PHE A 7 -21.49 7.53 27.64
N ALA A 8 -22.56 6.88 27.23
CA ALA A 8 -23.41 5.95 27.98
C ALA A 8 -24.26 5.28 26.89
N GLY A 9 -24.05 4.02 26.54
CA GLY A 9 -24.22 2.89 27.43
C GLY A 9 -25.70 2.49 27.40
N SER A 10 -26.10 1.71 26.38
CA SER A 10 -27.34 0.95 26.42
C SER A 10 -27.01 -0.52 26.21
N CYS A 11 -26.66 -1.14 27.34
CA CYS A 11 -26.76 -2.56 27.57
C CYS A 11 -28.26 -2.81 27.82
N ALA A 12 -28.97 -3.40 26.87
CA ALA A 12 -30.35 -3.82 27.06
C ALA A 12 -30.38 -5.33 27.28
N ALA A 13 -30.67 -5.70 28.52
CA ALA A 13 -30.83 -7.06 29.00
C ALA A 13 -32.00 -7.76 28.31
N ALA A 14 -31.76 -8.96 27.80
CA ALA A 14 -32.81 -9.89 27.39
C ALA A 14 -33.15 -10.81 28.57
N THR A 15 -34.28 -10.50 29.23
CA THR A 15 -34.89 -11.31 30.29
C THR A 15 -35.43 -12.61 29.71
N THR A 16 -35.04 -13.71 30.36
CA THR A 16 -35.51 -15.08 30.19
C THR A 16 -37.03 -15.21 30.33
N ALA A 17 -37.70 -15.76 29.30
CA ALA A 17 -39.03 -16.34 29.42
C ALA A 17 -39.03 -17.73 28.76
N ARG A 18 -39.23 -18.77 29.58
CA ARG A 18 -39.52 -20.15 29.16
C ARG A 18 -40.92 -20.22 28.54
N GLY A 19 -41.07 -20.98 27.47
CA GLY A 19 -42.37 -21.55 27.10
C GLY A 19 -42.45 -22.13 25.70
N GLY A 20 -42.63 -23.45 25.61
CA GLY A 20 -43.41 -24.10 24.55
C GLY A 20 -42.67 -24.56 23.30
N GLY A 21 -42.68 -25.87 23.07
CA GLY A 21 -42.13 -26.52 21.89
C GLY A 21 -42.90 -26.27 20.59
N GLY A 22 -42.23 -26.55 19.48
CA GLY A 22 -42.80 -26.50 18.13
C GLY A 22 -41.70 -26.59 17.08
N SER A 23 -41.38 -27.80 16.64
CA SER A 23 -40.49 -28.08 15.53
C SER A 23 -40.99 -27.44 14.24
N SER A 24 -40.15 -26.62 13.59
CA SER A 24 -40.28 -26.29 12.16
C SER A 24 -38.89 -25.99 11.59
N PRO A 25 -38.56 -26.50 10.39
CA PRO A 25 -37.22 -26.37 9.83
C PRO A 25 -36.99 -24.92 9.40
N VAL A 26 -35.93 -24.30 9.89
CA VAL A 26 -35.47 -23.01 9.39
C VAL A 26 -34.95 -23.25 7.97
N ALA A 27 -35.77 -22.88 6.99
CA ALA A 27 -35.40 -22.87 5.60
C ALA A 27 -34.14 -22.03 5.42
N LEU A 28 -33.10 -22.64 4.83
CA LEU A 28 -31.90 -21.98 4.36
C LEU A 28 -32.28 -21.06 3.19
N SER A 29 -32.88 -19.91 3.50
CA SER A 29 -33.25 -18.89 2.53
C SER A 29 -31.99 -18.25 1.98
N ARG A 30 -31.56 -18.81 0.83
CA ARG A 30 -30.83 -18.18 -0.28
C ARG A 30 -29.85 -17.09 0.16
N LEU A 31 -28.58 -17.45 0.20
CA LEU A 31 -27.46 -16.53 -0.02
C LEU A 31 -27.87 -15.55 -1.12
N GLY A 32 -28.00 -14.27 -0.76
CA GLY A 32 -28.24 -13.20 -1.72
C GLY A 32 -27.16 -13.21 -2.80
N PRO A 33 -27.39 -12.57 -3.95
CA PRO A 33 -26.41 -12.55 -5.02
C PRO A 33 -25.07 -12.04 -4.49
N ALA A 34 -23.98 -12.70 -4.89
CA ALA A 34 -22.63 -12.26 -4.56
C ALA A 34 -22.50 -10.79 -4.95
N ARG A 35 -22.28 -9.91 -3.96
CA ARG A 35 -22.06 -8.49 -4.16
C ARG A 35 -20.91 -8.33 -5.16
N ALA A 36 -21.16 -7.68 -6.29
CA ALA A 36 -20.18 -7.64 -7.36
C ALA A 36 -18.96 -6.83 -6.86
N TYR A 37 -17.76 -7.25 -7.24
CA TYR A 37 -16.54 -6.47 -7.03
C TYR A 37 -16.72 -5.02 -7.52
N ALA A 38 -17.46 -4.87 -8.63
CA ALA A 38 -17.83 -3.59 -9.17
C ALA A 38 -18.71 -2.73 -8.26
N ASP A 39 -19.54 -3.28 -7.35
CA ASP A 39 -20.45 -2.49 -6.51
C ASP A 39 -19.71 -1.83 -5.34
N ASP A 40 -18.71 -2.50 -4.76
CA ASP A 40 -17.82 -1.90 -3.75
C ASP A 40 -16.74 -1.03 -4.40
N ALA A 41 -16.32 -1.36 -5.62
CA ALA A 41 -15.43 -0.52 -6.42
C ALA A 41 -16.15 0.63 -7.15
N ALA A 42 -17.48 0.62 -7.31
CA ALA A 42 -18.26 1.70 -7.92
C ALA A 42 -18.38 2.92 -6.99
N SER A 43 -18.07 2.76 -5.71
CA SER A 43 -17.79 3.86 -4.80
C SER A 43 -16.48 4.58 -5.14
N ALA A 44 -15.55 3.93 -5.84
CA ALA A 44 -14.42 4.60 -6.44
C ALA A 44 -14.92 5.18 -7.78
N ASP A 45 -15.24 6.48 -7.74
CA ASP A 45 -15.59 7.29 -8.90
C ASP A 45 -14.66 6.86 -10.05
N LYS A 46 -15.24 6.48 -11.20
CA LYS A 46 -14.44 6.17 -12.42
C LYS A 46 -13.37 7.25 -12.51
N PRO A 47 -12.11 6.96 -12.85
CA PRO A 47 -11.14 8.00 -13.12
C PRO A 47 -11.65 8.78 -14.33
N LYS A 48 -12.53 9.77 -14.09
CA LYS A 48 -12.74 10.89 -14.97
C LYS A 48 -11.33 11.40 -15.12
N LYS A 49 -10.81 11.34 -16.36
CA LYS A 49 -9.59 12.04 -16.76
C LYS A 49 -9.58 13.33 -15.95
N ALA A 50 -8.64 13.45 -15.00
CA ALA A 50 -8.67 14.50 -13.99
C ALA A 50 -9.02 15.80 -14.70
N PRO A 51 -10.03 16.57 -14.23
CA PRO A 51 -10.49 17.75 -14.95
C PRO A 51 -9.24 18.55 -15.27
N ALA A 52 -8.98 18.66 -16.56
CA ALA A 52 -7.66 18.94 -17.04
C ALA A 52 -7.35 20.37 -16.59
N ILE A 53 -6.60 20.51 -15.50
CA ILE A 53 -6.07 21.78 -15.01
C ILE A 53 -5.41 22.53 -16.19
N THR A 54 -4.95 21.77 -17.19
CA THR A 54 -4.43 22.22 -18.47
C THR A 54 -5.35 23.14 -19.26
N ASP A 55 -6.67 22.96 -19.31
CA ASP A 55 -7.49 23.78 -20.22
C ASP A 55 -7.71 25.20 -19.68
N ASP A 56 -7.92 25.32 -18.39
CA ASP A 56 -8.07 26.62 -17.73
C ASP A 56 -6.70 27.30 -17.56
N LEU A 57 -5.66 26.54 -17.23
CA LEU A 57 -4.29 27.04 -17.22
C LEU A 57 -3.84 27.48 -18.62
N ARG A 58 -4.15 26.74 -19.68
CA ARG A 58 -3.80 27.09 -21.07
C ARG A 58 -4.52 28.35 -21.53
N LYS A 59 -5.78 28.55 -21.14
CA LYS A 59 -6.53 29.79 -21.41
C LYS A 59 -5.91 30.98 -20.66
N ALA A 60 -5.55 30.80 -19.39
CA ALA A 60 -4.89 31.83 -18.59
C ALA A 60 -3.48 32.17 -19.14
N TRP A 61 -2.70 31.16 -19.55
CA TRP A 61 -1.35 31.33 -20.10
C TRP A 61 -1.38 32.11 -21.42
N LYS A 62 -2.29 31.76 -22.33
CA LYS A 62 -2.50 32.50 -23.59
C LYS A 62 -2.87 33.97 -23.38
N LYS A 63 -3.49 34.31 -22.23
CA LYS A 63 -3.81 35.70 -21.86
C LYS A 63 -2.59 36.48 -21.37
N VAL A 64 -1.67 35.82 -20.65
CA VAL A 64 -0.49 36.46 -20.03
C VAL A 64 0.69 36.51 -21.01
N ALA A 65 0.91 35.46 -21.78
CA ALA A 65 2.04 35.32 -22.69
C ALA A 65 1.55 34.75 -24.05
N PRO A 66 1.06 35.60 -24.96
CA PRO A 66 0.49 35.15 -26.24
C PRO A 66 1.51 34.62 -27.24
N LEU A 67 2.79 34.97 -27.08
CA LEU A 67 3.88 34.56 -27.98
C LEU A 67 4.62 33.29 -27.52
N LEU A 68 4.41 32.85 -26.27
CA LEU A 68 5.12 31.72 -25.67
C LEU A 68 4.20 30.49 -25.60
N GLU A 69 4.61 29.39 -26.21
CA GLU A 69 3.90 28.12 -26.06
C GLU A 69 3.90 27.66 -24.59
N MET A 70 2.82 26.99 -24.18
CA MET A 70 2.66 26.53 -22.81
C MET A 70 3.71 25.46 -22.49
N PRO A 71 4.36 25.51 -21.31
CA PRO A 71 5.22 24.43 -20.87
C PRO A 71 4.41 23.12 -20.74
N LYS A 72 5.04 21.99 -21.09
CA LYS A 72 4.45 20.67 -20.91
C LYS A 72 4.19 20.41 -19.43
N VAL A 73 3.03 19.88 -19.08
CA VAL A 73 2.69 19.56 -17.69
C VAL A 73 2.94 18.08 -17.37
N PRO A 74 3.16 17.69 -16.10
CA PRO A 74 3.38 16.29 -15.73
C PRO A 74 2.27 15.33 -16.22
N SER A 75 1.02 15.80 -16.28
CA SER A 75 -0.11 15.00 -16.77
C SER A 75 -0.04 14.69 -18.27
N ASP A 76 0.74 15.43 -19.06
CA ASP A 76 0.93 15.14 -20.48
C ASP A 76 1.87 13.94 -20.70
N PHE A 77 2.69 13.62 -19.69
CA PHE A 77 3.66 12.52 -19.72
C PHE A 77 3.14 11.25 -19.04
N LEU A 78 2.04 11.34 -18.29
CA LEU A 78 1.44 10.22 -17.57
C LEU A 78 0.18 9.79 -18.30
N GLU A 79 0.14 8.53 -18.75
CA GLU A 79 -1.09 7.96 -19.26
C GLU A 79 -2.14 7.90 -18.14
N GLY A 80 -3.39 8.20 -18.50
CA GLY A 80 -4.49 8.13 -17.56
C GLY A 80 -4.67 6.71 -17.03
N ARG A 81 -4.87 6.58 -15.71
CA ARG A 81 -5.10 5.28 -15.07
C ARG A 81 -6.27 4.53 -15.77
N PRO A 82 -6.10 3.25 -16.13
CA PRO A 82 -7.17 2.50 -16.77
C PRO A 82 -8.39 2.37 -15.84
N PRO A 83 -9.61 2.36 -16.39
CA PRO A 83 -10.83 2.25 -15.61
C PRO A 83 -10.86 0.94 -14.83
N VAL A 84 -11.53 0.95 -13.66
CA VAL A 84 -11.67 -0.24 -12.82
C VAL A 84 -12.47 -1.31 -13.58
N PRO A 85 -11.93 -2.53 -13.77
CA PRO A 85 -12.68 -3.61 -14.39
C PRO A 85 -13.84 -4.04 -13.49
N ALA A 86 -14.98 -4.38 -14.09
CA ALA A 86 -16.17 -4.83 -13.35
C ALA A 86 -16.01 -6.24 -12.73
N THR A 87 -15.00 -6.98 -13.18
CA THR A 87 -14.66 -8.34 -12.72
C THR A 87 -13.23 -8.36 -12.17
N ILE A 88 -13.00 -9.21 -11.17
CA ILE A 88 -11.68 -9.37 -10.55
C ILE A 88 -10.74 -9.98 -11.61
N PRO A 89 -9.65 -9.28 -11.99
CA PRO A 89 -8.69 -9.84 -12.93
C PRO A 89 -7.94 -11.01 -12.30
N THR A 90 -7.46 -11.95 -13.12
CA THR A 90 -6.70 -13.11 -12.64
C THR A 90 -5.28 -12.75 -12.22
N LYS A 91 -4.72 -11.65 -12.73
CA LYS A 91 -3.37 -11.17 -12.43
C LYS A 91 -3.39 -9.73 -11.93
N LEU A 92 -2.44 -9.40 -11.05
CA LEU A 92 -2.20 -8.08 -10.50
C LEU A 92 -1.17 -7.35 -11.37
N THR A 93 -1.41 -6.09 -11.70
CA THR A 93 -0.38 -5.26 -12.36
C THR A 93 0.43 -4.53 -11.31
N VAL A 94 1.75 -4.65 -11.35
CA VAL A 94 2.66 -4.05 -10.36
C VAL A 94 3.63 -3.10 -11.02
N ASN A 95 3.70 -1.90 -10.46
CA ASN A 95 4.70 -0.90 -10.78
C ASN A 95 5.61 -0.76 -9.57
N PHE A 96 6.90 -1.07 -9.72
CA PHE A 96 7.90 -0.90 -8.67
C PHE A 96 8.90 0.18 -9.07
N VAL A 97 8.80 1.31 -8.36
CA VAL A 97 9.47 2.56 -8.73
C VAL A 97 10.47 2.96 -7.65
N LEU A 98 11.67 3.31 -8.11
CA LEU A 98 12.67 4.02 -7.32
C LEU A 98 12.90 5.41 -7.92
N PRO A 99 13.42 6.36 -7.14
CA PRO A 99 13.77 7.68 -7.65
C PRO A 99 14.74 7.65 -8.84
N ARG A 100 15.61 6.63 -8.90
CA ARG A 100 16.67 6.51 -9.92
C ARG A 100 16.32 5.57 -11.08
N LYS A 101 15.44 4.59 -10.87
CA LYS A 101 15.11 3.55 -11.85
C LYS A 101 13.73 2.94 -11.59
N TYR A 102 13.15 2.37 -12.63
CA TYR A 102 11.98 1.50 -12.51
C TYR A 102 12.48 0.06 -12.48
N GLU A 103 12.21 -0.67 -11.40
CA GLU A 103 12.56 -2.10 -11.31
C GLU A 103 11.53 -2.98 -12.01
N LEU A 104 10.25 -2.61 -11.88
CA LEU A 104 9.14 -3.28 -12.53
C LEU A 104 8.20 -2.22 -13.11
N GLU A 105 7.92 -2.31 -14.40
CA GLU A 105 6.96 -1.44 -15.08
C GLU A 105 5.83 -2.30 -15.64
N ALA A 106 4.60 -2.04 -15.18
CA ALA A 106 3.37 -2.70 -15.59
C ALA A 106 3.47 -4.25 -15.63
N LYS A 107 4.26 -4.85 -14.73
CA LYS A 107 4.46 -6.30 -14.73
C LYS A 107 3.22 -6.99 -14.16
N GLN A 108 2.70 -7.97 -14.88
CA GLN A 108 1.63 -8.83 -14.37
C GLN A 108 2.21 -9.91 -13.47
N VAL A 109 1.72 -9.99 -12.23
CA VAL A 109 2.17 -10.94 -11.21
C VAL A 109 0.95 -11.51 -10.48
N ASP A 110 1.11 -12.64 -9.81
CA ASP A 110 -0.01 -13.30 -9.14
C ASP A 110 -0.22 -12.74 -7.73
N MET A 111 0.87 -12.41 -7.04
CA MET A 111 0.82 -11.90 -5.67
C MET A 111 2.07 -11.10 -5.33
N VAL A 112 1.92 -10.09 -4.47
CA VAL A 112 3.05 -9.39 -3.86
C VAL A 112 2.93 -9.39 -2.35
N ILE A 113 4.02 -9.71 -1.66
CA ILE A 113 4.13 -9.58 -0.21
C ILE A 113 4.93 -8.32 0.08
N VAL A 114 4.30 -7.41 0.82
CA VAL A 114 4.80 -6.07 1.10
C VAL A 114 5.02 -5.89 2.61
N PRO A 115 6.19 -5.37 3.04
CA PRO A 115 6.45 -5.09 4.46
C PRO A 115 5.81 -3.76 4.86
N ALA A 116 4.59 -3.79 5.40
CA ALA A 116 3.92 -2.61 5.93
C ALA A 116 4.33 -2.34 7.39
N THR A 117 4.14 -1.11 7.86
CA THR A 117 4.37 -0.76 9.28
C THR A 117 3.52 -1.61 10.25
N SER A 118 2.34 -2.07 9.80
CA SER A 118 1.45 -2.96 10.55
C SER A 118 1.85 -4.45 10.50
N GLY A 119 2.86 -4.82 9.72
CA GLY A 119 3.31 -6.19 9.51
C GLY A 119 3.42 -6.56 8.03
N MET A 120 3.54 -7.86 7.74
CA MET A 120 3.64 -8.37 6.36
C MET A 120 2.25 -8.47 5.74
N MET A 121 2.04 -7.80 4.61
CA MET A 121 0.75 -7.75 3.90
C MET A 121 0.88 -8.43 2.53
N GLY A 122 0.00 -9.39 2.24
CA GLY A 122 -0.12 -10.01 0.92
C GLY A 122 -1.18 -9.31 0.07
N VAL A 123 -0.78 -8.83 -1.11
CA VAL A 123 -1.64 -8.18 -2.09
C VAL A 123 -1.92 -9.17 -3.23
N LEU A 124 -3.19 -9.53 -3.37
CA LEU A 124 -3.71 -10.38 -4.45
C LEU A 124 -4.57 -9.54 -5.42
N PRO A 125 -4.89 -10.06 -6.61
CA PRO A 125 -5.84 -9.42 -7.53
C PRO A 125 -7.18 -9.22 -6.83
N GLY A 126 -7.78 -8.04 -6.98
CA GLY A 126 -9.03 -7.71 -6.29
C GLY A 126 -8.88 -7.28 -4.82
N HIS A 127 -7.67 -7.00 -4.33
CA HIS A 127 -7.49 -6.49 -2.97
C HIS A 127 -8.15 -5.11 -2.76
N VAL A 128 -8.50 -4.79 -1.51
CA VAL A 128 -9.10 -3.51 -1.13
C VAL A 128 -8.08 -2.39 -1.33
N SER A 129 -8.56 -1.27 -1.88
CA SER A 129 -7.72 -0.11 -2.11
C SER A 129 -7.11 0.39 -0.79
N THR A 130 -5.79 0.37 -0.70
CA THR A 130 -5.07 0.62 0.54
C THR A 130 -3.82 1.43 0.25
N ILE A 131 -3.52 2.38 1.13
CA ILE A 131 -2.25 3.09 1.16
C ILE A 131 -1.52 2.62 2.40
N ALA A 132 -0.37 2.00 2.21
CA ALA A 132 0.46 1.48 3.29
C ALA A 132 1.84 2.13 3.27
N GLN A 133 2.33 2.53 4.45
CA GLN A 133 3.73 2.90 4.62
C GLN A 133 4.57 1.64 4.76
N LEU A 134 5.72 1.62 4.09
CA LEU A 134 6.65 0.50 4.13
C LEU A 134 7.69 0.67 5.24
N LYS A 135 7.90 -0.40 6.00
CA LYS A 135 9.02 -0.52 6.94
C LYS A 135 10.20 -1.19 6.21
N PRO A 136 11.47 -0.94 6.61
CA PRO A 136 12.60 -1.70 6.11
C PRO A 136 12.34 -3.21 6.22
N GLY A 137 12.47 -3.94 5.11
CA GLY A 137 12.14 -5.36 5.08
C GLY A 137 12.19 -5.98 3.69
N VAL A 138 11.75 -7.24 3.61
CA VAL A 138 11.76 -8.02 2.37
C VAL A 138 10.40 -7.90 1.68
N LEU A 139 10.44 -7.43 0.45
CA LEU A 139 9.34 -7.45 -0.48
C LEU A 139 9.51 -8.67 -1.41
N SER A 140 8.46 -9.48 -1.54
CA SER A 140 8.49 -10.66 -2.41
C SER A 140 7.45 -10.51 -3.52
N VAL A 141 7.89 -10.65 -4.77
CA VAL A 141 7.03 -10.64 -5.95
C VAL A 141 6.92 -12.06 -6.47
N HIS A 142 5.69 -12.58 -6.53
CA HIS A 142 5.39 -13.93 -6.98
C HIS A 142 4.77 -13.92 -8.37
N ASP A 143 5.42 -14.61 -9.31
CA ASP A 143 4.98 -14.81 -10.69
C ASP A 143 4.96 -16.32 -10.96
N GLY A 144 3.87 -16.99 -10.57
CA GLY A 144 3.75 -18.44 -10.57
C GLY A 144 4.79 -19.12 -9.68
N ALA A 145 5.73 -19.82 -10.32
CA ALA A 145 6.82 -20.53 -9.64
C ALA A 145 8.01 -19.61 -9.30
N ASP A 146 8.12 -18.46 -9.96
CA ASP A 146 9.27 -17.56 -9.78
C ASP A 146 8.99 -16.56 -8.66
N VAL A 147 9.86 -16.56 -7.65
CA VAL A 147 9.78 -15.64 -6.50
C VAL A 147 10.99 -14.73 -6.50
N LYS A 148 10.78 -13.43 -6.76
CA LYS A 148 11.82 -12.42 -6.67
C LYS A 148 11.73 -11.68 -5.34
N LYS A 149 12.82 -11.72 -4.57
CA LYS A 149 12.92 -11.06 -3.27
C LYS A 149 13.76 -9.78 -3.39
N TYR A 150 13.14 -8.68 -3.03
CA TYR A 150 13.76 -7.37 -2.97
C TYR A 150 13.85 -6.93 -1.51
N ILE A 151 15.00 -6.44 -1.11
CA ILE A 151 15.17 -5.77 0.17
C ILE A 151 14.89 -4.29 -0.05
N VAL A 152 13.95 -3.76 0.73
CA VAL A 152 13.46 -2.38 0.60
C VAL A 152 13.83 -1.61 1.85
N SER A 153 14.33 -0.38 1.67
CA SER A 153 14.68 0.51 2.78
C SER A 153 13.44 1.15 3.43
N SER A 154 12.65 1.89 2.65
CA SER A 154 11.40 2.51 3.10
C SER A 154 10.62 2.99 1.88
N GLY A 155 9.34 3.33 2.08
CA GLY A 155 8.49 3.75 0.97
C GLY A 155 7.01 3.74 1.27
N PHE A 156 6.21 3.70 0.20
CA PHE A 156 4.76 3.58 0.23
C PHE A 156 4.30 2.56 -0.81
N ALA A 157 3.27 1.78 -0.45
CA ALA A 157 2.55 0.93 -1.38
C ALA A 157 1.13 1.47 -1.55
N PHE A 158 0.74 1.71 -2.79
CA PHE A 158 -0.59 2.12 -3.20
C PHE A 158 -1.25 0.94 -3.92
N VAL A 159 -2.23 0.33 -3.27
CA VAL A 159 -3.11 -0.67 -3.88
C VAL A 159 -4.34 0.06 -4.37
N HIS A 160 -4.62 -0.06 -5.67
CA HIS A 160 -5.73 0.62 -6.30
C HIS A 160 -6.90 -0.33 -6.56
N PRO A 161 -8.13 0.19 -6.67
CA PRO A 161 -9.32 -0.63 -6.93
C PRO A 161 -9.31 -1.27 -8.32
N ASN A 162 -8.41 -0.88 -9.23
CA ASN A 162 -8.27 -1.50 -10.55
C ASN A 162 -7.27 -2.67 -10.57
N SER A 163 -6.91 -3.24 -9.41
CA SER A 163 -5.90 -4.29 -9.29
C SER A 163 -4.52 -3.88 -9.85
N VAL A 164 -4.21 -2.59 -9.76
CA VAL A 164 -2.87 -2.04 -9.98
C VAL A 164 -2.27 -1.73 -8.62
N THR A 165 -1.03 -2.16 -8.39
CA THR A 165 -0.29 -1.85 -7.16
C THR A 165 0.97 -1.08 -7.52
N ASP A 166 1.05 0.16 -7.03
CA ASP A 166 2.21 1.01 -7.20
C ASP A 166 3.03 0.98 -5.91
N ILE A 167 4.25 0.45 -6.01
CA ILE A 167 5.19 0.35 -4.91
C ILE A 167 6.27 1.38 -5.16
N LEU A 168 6.34 2.38 -4.27
CA LEU A 168 7.31 3.45 -4.31
C LEU A 168 8.29 3.22 -3.18
N ALA A 169 9.55 2.92 -3.49
CA ALA A 169 10.60 2.75 -2.50
C ALA A 169 11.74 3.74 -2.73
N VAL A 170 12.44 4.14 -1.67
CA VAL A 170 13.62 5.01 -1.79
C VAL A 170 14.79 4.24 -2.42
N GLU A 171 15.08 3.06 -1.89
CA GLU A 171 16.12 2.15 -2.38
C GLU A 171 15.65 0.70 -2.25
N ALA A 172 16.03 -0.11 -3.23
CA ALA A 172 15.71 -1.52 -3.31
C ALA A 172 16.85 -2.28 -3.99
N VAL A 173 17.19 -3.43 -3.41
CA VAL A 173 18.29 -4.30 -3.88
C VAL A 173 17.78 -5.74 -3.89
N LEU A 174 18.27 -6.56 -4.82
CA LEU A 174 17.99 -7.99 -4.81
C LEU A 174 18.63 -8.62 -3.58
N ALA A 175 17.92 -9.56 -2.93
CA ALA A 175 18.45 -10.22 -1.73
C ALA A 175 19.78 -10.96 -1.98
N GLU A 176 20.02 -11.41 -3.22
CA GLU A 176 21.23 -12.14 -3.63
C GLU A 176 22.48 -11.25 -3.77
N GLU A 177 22.31 -9.94 -3.95
CA GLU A 177 23.43 -9.00 -4.11
C GLU A 177 23.96 -8.49 -2.77
N LEU A 178 23.33 -8.86 -1.66
CA LEU A 178 23.66 -8.34 -0.33
C LEU A 178 24.57 -9.29 0.47
N ASP A 179 25.64 -8.72 1.01
CA ASP A 179 26.56 -9.43 1.90
C ASP A 179 26.07 -9.44 3.36
N ILE A 180 25.98 -10.64 3.91
CA ILE A 180 25.54 -10.89 5.28
C ILE A 180 26.58 -10.41 6.30
N GLU A 181 27.87 -10.52 5.99
CA GLU A 181 28.93 -10.13 6.92
C GLU A 181 28.94 -8.62 7.13
N ALA A 182 28.84 -7.85 6.05
CA ALA A 182 28.67 -6.40 6.11
C ALA A 182 27.43 -5.98 6.93
N ALA A 183 26.29 -6.65 6.75
CA ALA A 183 25.07 -6.36 7.50
C ALA A 183 25.22 -6.62 9.01
N ARG A 184 25.87 -7.74 9.39
CA ARG A 184 26.14 -8.08 10.79
C ARG A 184 27.10 -7.11 11.46
N LYS A 185 28.15 -6.70 10.74
CA LYS A 185 29.09 -5.69 11.22
C LYS A 185 28.40 -4.35 11.47
N GLY A 186 27.54 -3.92 10.53
CA GLY A 186 26.72 -2.73 10.70
C GLY A 186 25.85 -2.80 11.96
N LEU A 187 25.16 -3.92 12.19
CA LEU A 187 24.35 -4.12 13.40
C LEU A 187 25.17 -3.95 14.69
N ALA A 188 26.36 -4.57 14.77
CA ALA A 188 27.26 -4.45 15.92
C ALA A 188 27.76 -3.00 16.16
N ASP A 189 28.09 -2.29 15.08
CA ASP A 189 28.54 -0.89 15.14
C ASP A 189 27.43 0.04 15.66
N TYR A 190 26.20 -0.09 15.13
CA TYR A 190 25.09 0.78 15.52
C TYR A 190 24.50 0.45 16.90
N THR A 191 24.55 -0.81 17.32
CA THR A 191 24.21 -1.20 18.71
C THR A 191 25.18 -0.60 19.72
N THR A 192 26.48 -0.57 19.41
CA THR A 192 27.48 0.10 20.25
C THR A 192 27.23 1.61 20.29
N LYS A 193 26.93 2.22 19.13
CA LYS A 193 26.61 3.66 19.04
C LYS A 193 25.39 4.04 19.86
N LEU A 194 24.33 3.23 19.85
CA LEU A 194 23.13 3.48 20.67
C LEU A 194 23.46 3.57 22.16
N ASN A 195 24.33 2.69 22.66
CA ASN A 195 24.74 2.68 24.07
C ASN A 195 25.62 3.89 24.44
N SER A 196 26.39 4.40 23.49
CA SER A 196 27.26 5.57 23.68
C SER A 196 26.57 6.93 23.46
N ALA A 197 25.38 6.93 22.85
CA ALA A 197 24.70 8.15 22.42
C ALA A 197 24.12 8.92 23.61
N THR A 198 24.54 10.18 23.77
CA THR A 198 24.07 11.07 24.83
C THR A 198 22.92 11.97 24.38
N THR A 199 22.85 12.30 23.09
CA THR A 199 21.81 13.17 22.50
C THR A 199 20.66 12.35 21.93
N ASP A 200 19.43 12.89 22.02
CA ASP A 200 18.23 12.18 21.56
C ASP A 200 18.21 11.99 20.03
N LEU A 201 18.80 12.92 19.27
CA LEU A 201 18.97 12.79 17.82
C LEU A 201 19.89 11.59 17.46
N ALA A 202 21.03 11.46 18.13
CA ALA A 202 21.96 10.35 17.88
C ALA A 202 21.35 9.00 18.28
N LYS A 203 20.52 8.97 19.33
CA LYS A 203 19.76 7.77 19.72
C LYS A 203 18.74 7.38 18.65
N ALA A 204 18.00 8.35 18.10
CA ALA A 204 17.03 8.09 17.04
C ALA A 204 17.69 7.58 15.76
N GLU A 205 18.81 8.17 15.34
CA GLU A 205 19.59 7.71 14.19
C GLU A 205 20.13 6.28 14.39
N ALA A 206 20.67 5.98 15.58
CA ALA A 206 21.15 4.65 15.90
C ALA A 206 20.01 3.62 15.92
N GLN A 207 18.82 3.98 16.44
CA GLN A 207 17.64 3.12 16.42
C GLN A 207 17.18 2.82 14.99
N ILE A 208 17.07 3.83 14.12
CA ILE A 208 16.70 3.63 12.72
C ILE A 208 17.71 2.71 12.02
N ALA A 209 19.00 2.91 12.26
CA ALA A 209 20.04 2.05 11.69
C ALA A 209 19.92 0.60 12.19
N ILE A 210 19.71 0.38 13.48
CA ILE A 210 19.51 -0.97 14.05
C ILE A 210 18.27 -1.62 13.44
N GLU A 211 17.18 -0.89 13.24
CA GLU A 211 15.99 -1.42 12.59
C GLU A 211 16.28 -1.89 11.16
N VAL A 212 17.03 -1.11 10.39
CA VAL A 212 17.42 -1.48 9.01
C VAL A 212 18.38 -2.66 9.01
N TYR A 213 19.48 -2.63 9.76
CA TYR A 213 20.45 -3.73 9.77
C TYR A 213 19.88 -5.00 10.40
N GLY A 214 18.99 -4.88 11.39
CA GLY A 214 18.27 -6.01 11.98
C GLY A 214 17.39 -6.72 10.96
N THR A 215 16.67 -5.97 10.10
CA THR A 215 15.84 -6.57 9.06
C THR A 215 16.68 -7.16 7.94
N LEU A 216 17.82 -6.56 7.58
CA LEU A 216 18.78 -7.12 6.62
C LEU A 216 19.32 -8.48 7.09
N VAL A 217 19.75 -8.58 8.34
CA VAL A 217 20.25 -9.85 8.89
C VAL A 217 19.14 -10.89 8.92
N ALA A 218 17.93 -10.53 9.39
CA ALA A 218 16.79 -11.44 9.45
C ALA A 218 16.29 -11.89 8.05
N ALA A 219 16.52 -11.08 7.02
CA ALA A 219 16.14 -11.39 5.64
C ALA A 219 17.06 -12.40 4.97
N LEU A 220 18.35 -12.42 5.35
CA LEU A 220 19.40 -13.18 4.68
C LEU A 220 19.80 -14.47 5.41
N THR A 221 19.40 -14.65 6.67
CA THR A 221 19.59 -15.88 7.46
C THR A 221 18.40 -16.81 7.36
#